data_AF-A0AAW1GN57-F1
#
_entry.id   AF-A0AAW1GN57-F1
#
_cell.length_a   1.000
_cell.length_b   1.000
_cell.length_c   1.000
_cell.angle_alpha   90.00
_cell.angle_beta   90.00
_cell.angle_gamma   90.00
#
_symmetry.space_group_name_H-M   'P 1'
#
loop_
_entity.id
_entity.type
_entity.pdbx_description
1 polymer ?
#
loop_
_entity_poly.entity_id
_entity_poly.type
_entity_poly.pdbx_seq_one_letter_code
_entity_poly.pdbx_strand_id
1 'polypeptide(L)'
;MKGDIRTQSSSSSIFLYTSVNSKHSTDFPSHVEKDERIRPYTRKWETSVMSTIDELHLISKPKPLNNNPRHKCDVMHDAPAIFFSTGGYTGNVYHEFNDGIIPLYITSRHYNKKVVFVVLEYHNWWLMKYGQVLSQLSDYPPIDFKSDPRTHCFQDAVVGLQIHNELTIDSSNTQFNESILDFRGLISQAFKPRPPNKFQHHKKRPKVVVLSRTGPRSITNENPLAKLAQKVGFNVQVLKPKPNTELSTIYNAISTSDVMIGVHGAAMTHFLFLKPGSSVIQVVPLGTDWAAETYYG
;
A
#
# COMPACT_ATOMS: atom_id res chain seq x y z
N MET A 1 -8.27 13.76 11.78
CA MET A 1 -8.13 14.51 13.05
C MET A 1 -7.41 15.79 12.73
N LYS A 2 -7.87 16.95 13.21
CA LYS A 2 -7.23 18.25 12.95
C LYS A 2 -6.96 18.98 14.26
N GLY A 3 -5.76 19.54 14.41
CA GLY A 3 -5.31 20.26 15.61
C GLY A 3 -3.93 19.81 16.06
N ASP A 4 -3.58 20.12 17.32
CA ASP A 4 -2.28 19.78 17.92
C ASP A 4 -2.23 18.29 18.27
N ILE A 5 -1.73 17.48 17.33
CA ILE A 5 -1.66 16.01 17.41
C ILE A 5 -0.27 15.61 17.84
N ARG A 6 -0.14 14.78 18.88
CA ARG A 6 1.17 14.32 19.40
C ARG A 6 1.19 12.81 19.59
N THR A 7 2.25 12.16 19.11
CA THR A 7 2.42 10.71 19.25
C THR A 7 3.02 10.33 20.61
N GLN A 8 2.66 9.14 21.09
CA GLN A 8 3.32 8.46 22.19
C GLN A 8 3.42 6.96 21.87
N SER A 9 4.58 6.54 21.39
CA SER A 9 4.84 5.16 20.94
C SER A 9 4.75 4.15 22.09
N SER A 10 5.27 4.49 23.27
CA SER A 10 5.31 3.61 24.45
C SER A 10 3.93 3.09 24.90
N SER A 11 2.86 3.85 24.64
CA SER A 11 1.49 3.50 25.01
C SER A 11 0.60 3.22 23.79
N SER A 12 1.19 3.14 22.58
CA SER A 12 0.45 3.07 21.31
C SER A 12 -0.68 4.10 21.23
N SER A 13 -0.37 5.38 21.50
CA SER A 13 -1.38 6.43 21.58
C SER A 13 -1.05 7.64 20.72
N ILE A 14 -2.08 8.31 20.22
CA ILE A 14 -1.99 9.67 19.70
C ILE A 14 -2.95 10.57 20.46
N PHE A 15 -2.45 11.75 20.83
CA PHE A 15 -3.21 12.75 21.58
C PHE A 15 -3.62 13.88 20.66
N LEU A 16 -4.91 14.25 20.69
CA LEU A 16 -5.41 15.49 20.10
C LEU A 16 -5.63 16.51 21.22
N TYR A 17 -4.84 17.57 21.21
CA TYR A 17 -5.03 18.68 22.15
C TYR A 17 -6.01 19.70 21.59
N THR A 18 -7.15 19.86 22.27
CA THR A 18 -8.13 20.88 21.93
C THR A 18 -7.86 22.17 22.69
N SER A 19 -8.05 23.31 22.02
CA SER A 19 -7.98 24.62 22.68
C SER A 19 -9.24 24.84 23.52
N VAL A 20 -9.09 25.30 24.76
CA VAL A 20 -10.21 25.72 25.59
C VAL A 20 -10.65 27.10 25.10
N ASN A 21 -11.85 27.23 24.52
CA ASN A 21 -12.40 28.53 24.16
C ASN A 21 -12.73 29.31 25.44
N SER A 22 -11.85 30.24 25.82
CA SER A 22 -12.02 31.15 26.98
C SER A 22 -13.04 32.27 26.75
N LYS A 23 -14.08 32.06 25.92
CA LYS A 23 -15.13 33.06 25.70
C LYS A 23 -16.50 32.42 25.89
N HIS A 24 -17.08 32.70 27.06
CA HIS A 24 -18.43 32.36 27.51
C HIS A 24 -18.71 30.89 27.86
N SER A 25 -18.39 30.49 29.10
CA SER A 25 -19.27 29.59 29.86
C SER A 25 -18.93 29.68 31.35
N THR A 26 -19.82 30.28 32.14
CA THR A 26 -19.91 30.14 33.60
C THR A 26 -20.54 28.80 34.03
N ASP A 27 -20.78 27.89 33.08
CA ASP A 27 -21.05 26.49 33.36
C ASP A 27 -19.75 25.71 33.22
N PHE A 28 -19.36 24.96 34.25
CA PHE A 28 -18.31 23.95 34.16
C PHE A 28 -18.74 22.89 33.14
N PRO A 29 -18.19 22.84 31.91
CA PRO A 29 -18.38 21.66 31.11
C PRO A 29 -17.45 20.63 31.73
N SER A 30 -17.98 19.51 32.20
CA SER A 30 -17.20 18.29 32.35
C SER A 30 -16.59 17.99 30.98
N HIS A 31 -15.39 18.51 30.71
CA HIS A 31 -14.69 18.31 29.46
C HIS A 31 -14.23 16.85 29.43
N VAL A 32 -15.12 15.97 28.98
CA VAL A 32 -14.91 14.53 28.93
C VAL A 32 -13.73 14.23 27.99
N GLU A 33 -12.67 13.67 28.55
CA GLU A 33 -11.61 13.00 27.79
C GLU A 33 -12.25 11.92 26.92
N LYS A 34 -12.12 12.03 25.61
CA LYS A 34 -12.59 11.00 24.68
C LYS A 34 -11.43 10.05 24.40
N ASP A 35 -11.64 8.78 24.71
CA ASP A 35 -10.73 7.68 24.41
C ASP A 35 -11.42 6.75 23.40
N GLU A 36 -10.87 6.71 22.19
CA GLU A 36 -11.31 5.81 21.12
C GLU A 36 -10.17 4.87 20.75
N ARG A 37 -10.51 3.68 20.28
CA ARG A 37 -9.55 2.66 19.87
C ARG A 37 -9.76 2.27 18.43
N ILE A 38 -8.67 2.14 17.68
CA ILE A 38 -8.73 1.73 16.28
C ILE A 38 -7.55 0.84 15.93
N ARG A 39 -7.81 -0.19 15.11
CA ARG A 39 -6.79 -1.03 14.50
C ARG A 39 -6.63 -0.60 13.04
N PRO A 40 -5.61 0.17 12.64
CA PRO A 40 -5.62 0.89 11.36
C PRO A 40 -5.20 0.01 10.17
N TYR A 41 -5.90 -1.11 9.99
CA TYR A 41 -5.83 -2.03 8.84
C TYR A 41 -7.12 -1.93 8.01
N THR A 42 -7.06 -2.19 6.71
CA THR A 42 -8.12 -1.89 5.73
C THR A 42 -9.29 -2.86 5.75
N ARG A 43 -9.05 -4.17 5.95
CA ARG A 43 -10.10 -5.21 5.95
C ARG A 43 -10.84 -5.28 7.29
N LYS A 44 -11.57 -4.22 7.64
CA LYS A 44 -12.32 -4.10 8.92
C LYS A 44 -13.33 -5.22 9.14
N TRP A 45 -13.81 -5.84 8.06
CA TRP A 45 -14.77 -6.95 8.08
C TRP A 45 -14.15 -8.31 8.41
N GLU A 46 -12.82 -8.45 8.34
CA GLU A 46 -12.11 -9.71 8.60
C GLU A 46 -11.74 -9.85 10.09
N THR A 47 -12.71 -10.24 10.92
CA THR A 47 -12.54 -10.29 12.39
C THR A 47 -11.31 -11.09 12.84
N SER A 48 -11.00 -12.21 12.18
CA SER A 48 -9.86 -13.06 12.56
C SER A 48 -8.51 -12.40 12.32
N VAL A 49 -8.37 -11.57 11.29
CA VAL A 49 -7.11 -10.85 11.04
C VAL A 49 -7.08 -9.58 11.85
N MET A 50 -8.21 -8.89 11.97
CA MET A 50 -8.32 -7.69 12.79
C MET A 50 -7.91 -7.95 14.25
N SER A 51 -8.15 -9.14 14.79
CA SER A 51 -7.72 -9.50 16.15
C SER A 51 -6.20 -9.57 16.33
N THR A 52 -5.41 -9.71 15.25
CA THR A 52 -3.94 -9.73 15.31
C THR A 52 -3.31 -8.36 15.09
N ILE A 53 -4.07 -7.36 14.63
CA ILE A 53 -3.55 -6.01 14.32
C ILE A 53 -3.35 -5.19 15.60
N ASP A 54 -2.20 -4.53 15.74
CA ASP A 54 -1.93 -3.64 16.89
C ASP A 54 -2.98 -2.50 16.98
N GLU A 55 -3.45 -2.23 18.20
CA GLU A 55 -4.47 -1.22 18.48
C GLU A 55 -3.82 0.15 18.78
N LEU A 56 -4.38 1.20 18.19
CA LEU A 56 -4.00 2.59 18.41
C LEU A 56 -5.06 3.28 19.26
N HIS A 57 -4.63 3.92 20.33
CA HIS A 57 -5.47 4.75 21.19
C HIS A 57 -5.51 6.19 20.67
N LEU A 58 -6.71 6.71 20.47
CA LEU A 58 -6.97 8.08 20.04
C LEU A 58 -7.54 8.84 21.24
N ILE A 59 -6.72 9.69 21.85
CA ILE A 59 -7.08 10.36 23.09
C ILE A 59 -7.24 11.86 22.84
N SER A 60 -8.44 12.38 23.01
CA SER A 60 -8.69 13.82 22.92
C SER A 60 -8.76 14.43 24.32
N LYS A 61 -7.88 15.40 24.61
CA LYS A 61 -7.80 16.07 25.92
C LYS A 61 -7.53 17.57 25.80
N PRO A 62 -8.00 18.39 26.77
CA PRO A 62 -7.74 19.82 26.75
C PRO A 62 -6.24 20.10 26.86
N LYS A 63 -5.78 21.15 26.17
CA LYS A 63 -4.38 21.58 26.24
C LYS A 63 -4.04 22.02 27.68
N PRO A 64 -3.00 21.44 28.31
CA PRO A 64 -2.64 21.82 29.67
C PRO A 64 -2.23 23.29 29.72
N LEU A 65 -2.73 24.02 30.72
CA LEU A 65 -2.48 25.45 30.95
C LEU A 65 -0.99 25.76 31.25
N ASN A 66 -0.20 24.74 31.63
CA ASN A 66 1.23 24.85 31.88
C ASN A 66 2.03 24.06 30.85
N ASN A 67 3.19 24.62 30.45
CA ASN A 67 4.23 24.00 29.62
C ASN A 67 4.84 22.75 30.31
N ASN A 68 4.05 21.68 30.43
CA ASN A 68 4.51 20.43 31.02
C ASN A 68 5.56 19.78 30.10
N PRO A 69 6.80 19.55 30.57
CA PRO A 69 7.88 19.02 29.74
C PRO A 69 7.61 17.61 29.19
N ARG A 70 6.71 16.83 29.81
CA ARG A 70 6.35 15.45 29.37
C ARG A 70 5.59 15.36 28.05
N HIS A 71 5.23 16.48 27.43
CA HIS A 71 4.48 16.49 26.19
C HIS A 71 5.13 17.36 25.11
N LYS A 72 6.40 17.77 25.25
CA LYS A 72 7.07 18.55 24.21
C LYS A 72 7.24 17.72 22.94
N CYS A 73 7.17 18.39 21.80
CA CYS A 73 7.42 17.79 20.51
C CYS A 73 8.93 17.63 20.33
N ASP A 74 9.38 16.40 20.11
CA ASP A 74 10.77 16.12 19.72
C ASP A 74 10.96 16.41 18.23
N VAL A 75 9.93 16.12 17.42
CA VAL A 75 9.91 16.37 15.98
C VAL A 75 8.60 17.05 15.60
N MET A 76 8.69 18.21 14.95
CA MET A 76 7.55 18.94 14.39
C MET A 76 7.46 18.66 12.89
N HIS A 77 6.27 18.24 12.43
CA HIS A 77 5.99 18.04 11.01
C HIS A 77 5.07 19.14 10.49
N ASP A 78 5.41 19.69 9.33
CA ASP A 78 4.60 20.66 8.59
C ASP A 78 3.58 19.98 7.65
N ALA A 79 3.78 18.68 7.38
CA ALA A 79 2.89 17.83 6.61
C ALA A 79 1.93 17.01 7.51
N PRO A 80 0.76 16.62 6.99
CA PRO A 80 -0.15 15.69 7.65
C PRO A 80 0.47 14.30 7.85
N ALA A 81 -0.07 13.54 8.79
CA ALA A 81 0.27 12.13 8.98
C ALA A 81 -0.82 11.19 8.44
N ILE A 82 -0.43 10.01 7.95
CA ILE A 82 -1.33 8.87 7.75
C ILE A 82 -0.80 7.72 8.62
N PHE A 83 -1.61 7.30 9.60
CA PHE A 83 -1.33 6.18 10.48
C PHE A 83 -1.96 4.90 9.91
N PHE A 84 -1.16 3.85 9.70
CA PHE A 84 -1.65 2.56 9.21
C PHE A 84 -0.82 1.40 9.74
N SER A 85 -1.38 0.19 9.67
CA SER A 85 -0.65 -1.04 9.99
C SER A 85 -0.27 -1.81 8.72
N THR A 86 0.95 -2.34 8.71
CA THR A 86 1.43 -3.36 7.76
C THR A 86 1.49 -4.76 8.40
N GLY A 87 0.60 -5.03 9.35
CA GLY A 87 0.39 -6.36 9.93
C GLY A 87 -0.53 -7.24 9.07
N GLY A 88 -1.26 -8.16 9.73
CA GLY A 88 -2.30 -8.96 9.11
C GLY A 88 -1.81 -9.90 8.02
N TYR A 89 -2.29 -9.73 6.78
CA TYR A 89 -1.88 -10.57 5.64
C TYR A 89 -0.60 -10.09 4.94
N THR A 90 0.09 -9.09 5.47
CA THR A 90 1.35 -8.59 4.92
C THR A 90 2.38 -9.71 4.78
N GLY A 91 3.12 -9.72 3.66
CA GLY A 91 4.02 -10.81 3.25
C GLY A 91 3.47 -11.62 2.07
N ASN A 92 2.19 -11.44 1.74
CA ASN A 92 1.57 -11.93 0.52
C ASN A 92 1.37 -10.79 -0.49
N VAL A 93 1.92 -10.92 -1.70
CA VAL A 93 1.90 -9.84 -2.73
C VAL A 93 0.50 -9.33 -3.04
N TYR A 94 -0.52 -10.19 -3.02
CA TYR A 94 -1.90 -9.75 -3.22
C TYR A 94 -2.30 -8.73 -2.15
N HIS A 95 -2.17 -9.11 -0.88
CA HIS A 95 -2.54 -8.27 0.26
C HIS A 95 -1.64 -7.04 0.38
N GLU A 96 -0.36 -7.14 0.03
CA GLU A 96 0.55 -5.99 0.00
C GLU A 96 0.03 -4.88 -0.93
N PHE A 97 -0.53 -5.24 -2.10
CA PHE A 97 -1.16 -4.28 -2.99
C PHE A 97 -2.59 -3.92 -2.58
N ASN A 98 -3.43 -4.91 -2.31
CA ASN A 98 -4.85 -4.77 -2.05
C ASN A 98 -5.16 -4.06 -0.74
N ASP A 99 -4.51 -4.49 0.34
CA ASP A 99 -4.80 -4.05 1.70
C ASP A 99 -3.89 -2.88 2.11
N GLY A 100 -2.76 -2.71 1.42
CA GLY A 100 -1.72 -1.74 1.73
C GLY A 100 -1.54 -0.66 0.67
N ILE A 101 -0.85 -0.97 -0.43
CA ILE A 101 -0.31 0.03 -1.36
C ILE A 101 -1.40 0.78 -2.13
N ILE A 102 -2.43 0.10 -2.64
CA ILE A 102 -3.56 0.75 -3.33
C ILE A 102 -4.36 1.63 -2.34
N PRO A 103 -4.75 1.14 -1.15
CA PRO A 103 -5.37 1.98 -0.13
C PRO A 103 -4.52 3.18 0.29
N LEU A 104 -3.20 3.00 0.39
CA LEU A 104 -2.28 4.08 0.68
C LEU A 104 -2.26 5.10 -0.45
N TYR A 105 -2.28 4.67 -1.72
CA TYR A 105 -2.44 5.57 -2.86
C TYR A 105 -3.74 6.37 -2.77
N ILE A 106 -4.89 5.70 -2.62
CA ILE A 106 -6.21 6.35 -2.51
C ILE A 106 -6.21 7.40 -1.39
N THR A 107 -5.68 7.04 -0.22
CA THR A 107 -5.71 7.89 0.99
C THR A 107 -4.70 9.04 0.95
N SER A 108 -3.61 8.92 0.19
CA SER A 108 -2.49 9.88 0.22
C SER A 108 -2.39 10.79 -0.99
N ARG A 109 -3.03 10.42 -2.10
CA ARG A 109 -2.79 11.03 -3.41
C ARG A 109 -3.04 12.54 -3.42
N HIS A 110 -4.06 13.01 -2.71
CA HIS A 110 -4.40 14.43 -2.63
C HIS A 110 -3.39 15.30 -1.88
N TYR A 111 -2.51 14.70 -1.09
CA TYR A 111 -1.42 15.43 -0.45
C TYR A 111 -0.24 15.69 -1.40
N ASN A 112 -0.25 15.12 -2.61
CA ASN A 112 0.81 15.31 -3.61
C ASN A 112 2.22 15.12 -3.01
N LYS A 113 2.43 13.98 -2.34
CA LYS A 113 3.66 13.60 -1.63
C LYS A 113 3.95 14.36 -0.34
N LYS A 114 3.17 15.39 0.01
CA LYS A 114 3.31 16.15 1.26
C LYS A 114 2.54 15.50 2.40
N VAL A 115 2.95 14.29 2.77
CA VAL A 115 2.32 13.50 3.84
C VAL A 115 3.34 12.56 4.47
N VAL A 116 3.30 12.40 5.78
CA VAL A 116 4.18 11.51 6.53
C VAL A 116 3.46 10.19 6.81
N PHE A 117 4.11 9.08 6.48
CA PHE A 117 3.59 7.74 6.79
C PHE A 117 4.06 7.30 8.16
N VAL A 118 3.12 6.95 9.04
CA VAL A 118 3.39 6.44 10.38
C VAL A 118 2.87 5.01 10.46
N VAL A 119 3.79 4.05 10.56
CA VAL A 119 3.51 2.62 10.41
C VAL A 119 3.58 1.95 11.77
N LEU A 120 2.46 1.34 12.21
CA LEU A 120 2.37 0.67 13.51
C LEU A 120 3.19 -0.62 13.56
N GLU A 121 2.91 -1.55 12.64
CA GLU A 121 3.59 -2.83 12.53
C GLU A 121 4.64 -2.77 11.43
N TYR A 122 5.69 -1.97 11.66
CA TYR A 122 6.71 -1.68 10.67
C TYR A 122 7.63 -2.88 10.43
N HIS A 123 7.91 -3.17 9.15
CA HIS A 123 8.79 -4.24 8.73
C HIS A 123 9.85 -3.75 7.74
N ASN A 124 11.14 -3.88 8.11
CA ASN A 124 12.27 -3.47 7.27
C ASN A 124 12.21 -4.11 5.88
N TRP A 125 11.88 -5.41 5.79
CA TRP A 125 11.81 -6.11 4.51
C TRP A 125 10.70 -5.55 3.59
N TRP A 126 9.60 -5.04 4.17
CA TRP A 126 8.50 -4.43 3.41
C TRP A 126 8.93 -3.09 2.84
N LEU A 127 9.60 -2.24 3.65
CA LEU A 127 10.17 -0.99 3.15
C LEU A 127 11.23 -1.25 2.08
N MET A 128 12.11 -2.23 2.26
CA MET A 128 13.12 -2.57 1.25
C MET A 128 12.51 -2.98 -0.09
N LYS A 129 11.38 -3.70 -0.06
CA LYS A 129 10.69 -4.17 -1.26
C LYS A 129 9.86 -3.08 -1.95
N TYR A 130 9.20 -2.22 -1.17
CA TYR A 130 8.22 -1.25 -1.67
C TYR A 130 8.66 0.22 -1.60
N GLY A 131 9.83 0.50 -1.03
CA GLY A 131 10.31 1.87 -0.79
C GLY A 131 10.35 2.74 -2.04
N GLN A 132 10.65 2.17 -3.21
CA GLN A 132 10.58 2.91 -4.48
C GLN A 132 9.16 3.37 -4.80
N VAL A 133 8.14 2.54 -4.54
CA VAL A 133 6.72 2.90 -4.71
C VAL A 133 6.30 3.93 -3.67
N LEU A 134 6.66 3.73 -2.40
CA LEU A 134 6.34 4.66 -1.32
C LEU A 134 6.95 6.05 -1.54
N SER A 135 8.13 6.13 -2.15
CA SER A 135 8.78 7.39 -2.53
C SER A 135 8.01 8.20 -3.58
N GLN A 136 7.07 7.57 -4.29
CA GLN A 136 6.15 8.26 -5.21
C GLN A 136 4.92 8.79 -4.48
N LEU A 137 4.63 8.30 -3.27
CA LEU A 137 3.46 8.66 -2.47
C LEU A 137 3.79 9.67 -1.36
N SER A 138 5.05 9.73 -0.92
CA SER A 138 5.53 10.63 0.13
C SER A 138 6.95 11.11 -0.16
N ASP A 139 7.23 12.39 0.15
CA ASP A 139 8.58 12.97 0.17
C ASP A 139 9.31 12.73 1.50
N TYR A 140 8.63 12.15 2.50
CA TYR A 140 9.14 11.95 3.86
C TYR A 140 9.45 10.47 4.10
N PRO A 141 10.50 10.13 4.87
CA PRO A 141 10.74 8.75 5.27
C PRO A 141 9.58 8.25 6.16
N PRO A 142 9.10 7.01 5.98
CA PRO A 142 8.14 6.41 6.89
C PRO A 142 8.70 6.31 8.31
N ILE A 143 7.83 6.53 9.30
CA ILE A 143 8.14 6.41 10.72
C ILE A 143 7.72 5.02 11.20
N ASP A 144 8.64 4.30 11.84
CA ASP A 144 8.33 3.13 12.65
C ASP A 144 7.75 3.61 13.98
N PHE A 145 6.43 3.56 14.10
CA PHE A 145 5.73 4.10 15.26
C PHE A 145 6.08 3.36 16.56
N LYS A 146 6.40 2.07 16.49
CA LYS A 146 6.66 1.23 17.66
C LYS A 146 8.09 1.40 18.16
N SER A 147 9.04 1.55 17.23
CA SER A 147 10.47 1.63 17.56
C SER A 147 10.99 3.05 17.75
N ASP A 148 10.29 4.08 17.24
CA ASP A 148 10.70 5.48 17.43
C ASP A 148 10.13 6.05 18.76
N PRO A 149 10.97 6.32 19.78
CA PRO A 149 10.49 6.80 21.07
C PRO A 149 10.14 8.30 21.06
N ARG A 150 10.47 9.02 19.99
CA ARG A 150 10.27 10.47 19.90
C ARG A 150 8.79 10.81 19.83
N THR A 151 8.41 11.96 20.41
CA THR A 151 7.09 12.55 20.19
C THR A 151 7.08 13.35 18.89
N HIS A 152 6.38 12.81 17.89
CA HIS A 152 6.11 13.45 16.61
C HIS A 152 4.82 14.25 16.72
N CYS A 153 4.86 15.50 16.23
CA CYS A 153 3.74 16.41 16.28
C CYS A 153 3.27 16.82 14.89
N PHE A 154 1.95 16.81 14.70
CA PHE A 154 1.28 17.09 13.43
C PHE A 154 0.11 18.06 13.66
N GLN A 155 -0.29 18.76 12.60
CA GLN A 155 -1.50 19.61 12.60
C GLN A 155 -2.73 18.88 12.02
N ASP A 156 -2.51 17.82 11.25
CA ASP A 156 -3.56 17.03 10.63
C ASP A 156 -3.09 15.57 10.55
N ALA A 157 -4.01 14.63 10.76
CA ALA A 157 -3.74 13.21 10.65
C ALA A 157 -4.96 12.42 10.20
N VAL A 158 -4.73 11.40 9.37
CA VAL A 158 -5.69 10.34 9.04
C VAL A 158 -5.25 9.06 9.74
N VAL A 159 -6.20 8.32 10.31
CA VAL A 159 -5.93 7.03 10.96
C VAL A 159 -6.69 5.92 10.25
N GLY A 160 -5.95 4.98 9.68
CA GLY A 160 -6.46 3.99 8.75
C GLY A 160 -6.34 4.43 7.28
N LEU A 161 -6.61 3.49 6.38
CA LEU A 161 -6.60 3.70 4.93
C LEU A 161 -7.99 3.43 4.36
N GLN A 162 -8.30 4.09 3.24
CA GLN A 162 -9.50 3.86 2.45
C GLN A 162 -9.27 2.74 1.43
N ILE A 163 -10.19 1.78 1.39
CA ILE A 163 -10.19 0.67 0.43
C ILE A 163 -11.53 0.69 -0.32
N HIS A 164 -11.49 0.57 -1.65
CA HIS A 164 -12.70 0.58 -2.48
C HIS A 164 -13.22 -0.84 -2.71
N ASN A 165 -12.40 -1.71 -3.28
CA ASN A 165 -12.69 -3.14 -3.49
C ASN A 165 -11.38 -3.89 -3.78
N GLU A 166 -11.49 -5.18 -4.07
CA GLU A 166 -10.38 -6.04 -4.48
C GLU A 166 -9.65 -5.46 -5.73
N LEU A 167 -8.38 -5.09 -5.56
CA LEU A 167 -7.46 -4.50 -6.54
C LEU A 167 -8.05 -3.37 -7.40
N THR A 168 -8.98 -2.60 -6.84
CA THR A 168 -9.78 -1.61 -7.57
C THR A 168 -9.58 -0.21 -7.02
N ILE A 169 -9.62 0.77 -7.94
CA ILE A 169 -9.76 2.19 -7.62
C ILE A 169 -10.99 2.69 -8.36
N ASP A 170 -12.09 2.83 -7.61
CA ASP A 170 -13.29 3.51 -8.09
C ASP A 170 -13.06 5.02 -8.21
N SER A 171 -12.92 5.51 -9.44
CA SER A 171 -12.69 6.91 -9.75
C SER A 171 -13.77 7.85 -9.23
N SER A 172 -15.03 7.39 -9.13
CA SER A 172 -16.13 8.21 -8.61
C SER A 172 -15.99 8.53 -7.12
N ASN A 173 -15.19 7.75 -6.41
CA ASN A 173 -14.93 7.87 -4.98
C ASN A 173 -13.53 8.44 -4.68
N THR A 174 -12.82 8.96 -5.69
CA THR A 174 -11.52 9.63 -5.53
C THR A 174 -11.63 11.13 -5.73
N GLN A 175 -10.70 11.89 -5.14
CA GLN A 175 -10.75 13.36 -5.22
C GLN A 175 -10.45 13.91 -6.62
N PHE A 176 -9.63 13.24 -7.43
CA PHE A 176 -9.25 13.71 -8.77
C PHE A 176 -9.66 12.74 -9.88
N ASN A 177 -10.67 11.90 -9.62
CA ASN A 177 -11.15 10.88 -10.55
C ASN A 177 -10.05 9.92 -11.02
N GLU A 178 -9.10 9.60 -10.13
CA GLU A 178 -8.04 8.65 -10.43
C GLU A 178 -8.57 7.24 -10.61
N SER A 179 -7.92 6.49 -11.48
CA SER A 179 -8.25 5.12 -11.80
C SER A 179 -7.09 4.18 -11.48
N ILE A 180 -7.32 2.88 -11.66
CA ILE A 180 -6.25 1.88 -11.57
C ILE A 180 -5.14 2.12 -12.61
N LEU A 181 -5.43 2.81 -13.73
CA LEU A 181 -4.43 3.18 -14.72
C LEU A 181 -3.48 4.27 -14.21
N ASP A 182 -3.98 5.21 -13.39
CA ASP A 182 -3.16 6.25 -12.77
C ASP A 182 -2.24 5.66 -11.70
N PHE A 183 -2.77 4.73 -10.89
CA PHE A 183 -1.97 3.96 -9.95
C PHE A 183 -0.87 3.16 -10.66
N ARG A 184 -1.21 2.49 -11.77
CA ARG A 184 -0.21 1.85 -12.63
C ARG A 184 0.85 2.87 -13.10
N GLY A 185 0.43 4.07 -13.50
CA GLY A 185 1.32 5.16 -13.89
C GLY A 185 2.31 5.52 -12.80
N LEU A 186 1.89 5.52 -11.53
CA LEU A 186 2.74 5.72 -10.37
C LEU A 186 3.75 4.58 -10.18
N ILE A 187 3.31 3.32 -10.28
CA ILE A 187 4.21 2.16 -10.25
C ILE A 187 5.26 2.26 -11.36
N SER A 188 4.83 2.69 -12.55
CA SER A 188 5.73 2.90 -13.67
C SER A 188 6.76 3.99 -13.38
N GLN A 189 6.38 5.08 -12.70
CA GLN A 189 7.32 6.13 -12.29
C GLN A 189 8.33 5.64 -11.25
N ALA A 190 7.89 4.81 -10.30
CA ALA A 190 8.77 4.22 -9.29
C ALA A 190 9.90 3.37 -9.88
N PHE A 191 9.62 2.64 -10.96
CA PHE A 191 10.54 1.64 -11.53
C PHE A 191 11.08 1.99 -12.92
N LYS A 192 10.68 3.13 -13.51
CA LYS A 192 11.19 3.58 -14.81
C LYS A 192 12.72 3.64 -14.77
N PRO A 193 13.44 2.86 -15.60
CA PRO A 193 14.82 3.16 -15.89
C PRO A 193 14.88 4.53 -16.58
N ARG A 194 15.93 5.33 -16.33
CA ARG A 194 16.26 6.48 -17.20
C ARG A 194 16.20 6.02 -18.66
N PRO A 195 15.68 6.84 -19.58
CA PRO A 195 15.29 6.36 -20.90
C PRO A 195 16.50 5.75 -21.62
N PRO A 196 16.42 4.49 -22.08
CA PRO A 196 17.27 4.06 -23.16
C PRO A 196 16.84 4.85 -24.40
N ASN A 197 17.82 5.35 -25.14
CA ASN A 197 17.66 6.07 -26.40
C ASN A 197 16.56 5.48 -27.29
N LYS A 198 15.85 6.38 -27.98
CA LYS A 198 14.96 6.07 -29.10
C LYS A 198 15.63 5.03 -30.01
N PHE A 199 15.11 3.80 -30.05
CA PHE A 199 15.55 2.83 -31.05
C PHE A 199 14.39 1.99 -31.61
N GLN A 200 14.09 2.35 -32.87
CA GLN A 200 13.71 1.52 -34.01
C GLN A 200 12.39 0.75 -33.97
N HIS A 201 11.48 1.21 -34.84
CA HIS A 201 10.34 0.48 -35.37
C HIS A 201 10.78 -0.72 -36.21
N HIS A 202 11.26 -1.77 -35.55
CA HIS A 202 11.16 -3.12 -36.11
C HIS A 202 9.88 -3.77 -35.56
N LYS A 203 9.18 -4.55 -36.37
CA LYS A 203 8.08 -5.43 -35.92
C LYS A 203 8.66 -6.42 -34.89
N LYS A 204 8.69 -6.03 -33.62
CA LYS A 204 9.16 -6.88 -32.52
C LYS A 204 8.12 -7.98 -32.32
N ARG A 205 8.59 -9.24 -32.25
CA ARG A 205 7.76 -10.37 -31.84
C ARG A 205 7.11 -10.06 -30.48
N PRO A 206 5.81 -10.35 -30.30
CA PRO A 206 5.14 -10.10 -29.03
C PRO A 206 5.82 -10.89 -27.92
N LYS A 207 5.90 -10.31 -26.73
CA LYS A 207 6.54 -10.92 -25.56
C LYS A 207 5.49 -11.53 -24.64
N VAL A 208 5.69 -12.79 -24.26
CA VAL A 208 4.91 -13.46 -23.21
C VAL A 208 5.79 -13.74 -22.01
N VAL A 209 5.29 -13.43 -20.82
CA VAL A 209 5.90 -13.82 -19.56
C VAL A 209 5.08 -14.94 -18.94
N VAL A 210 5.74 -16.03 -18.56
CA VAL A 210 5.13 -17.15 -17.82
C VAL A 210 5.58 -17.04 -16.37
N LEU A 211 4.64 -16.81 -15.46
CA LEU A 211 4.88 -16.79 -14.03
C LEU A 211 4.99 -18.23 -13.51
N SER A 212 6.24 -18.66 -13.33
CA SER A 212 6.60 -19.96 -12.81
C SER A 212 6.41 -20.00 -11.29
N ARG A 213 6.00 -21.18 -10.80
CA ARG A 213 5.82 -21.47 -9.38
C ARG A 213 6.28 -22.88 -9.05
N THR A 214 6.76 -23.05 -7.83
CA THR A 214 7.07 -24.36 -7.25
C THR A 214 5.99 -24.82 -6.29
N GLY A 215 5.82 -26.14 -6.18
CA GLY A 215 4.89 -26.74 -5.23
C GLY A 215 3.47 -26.86 -5.78
N PRO A 216 2.44 -26.73 -4.92
CA PRO A 216 1.04 -26.92 -5.32
C PRO A 216 0.66 -26.04 -6.50
N ARG A 217 -0.22 -26.54 -7.37
CA ARG A 217 -0.75 -25.83 -8.54
C ARG A 217 0.32 -25.34 -9.53
N SER A 218 1.48 -26.00 -9.61
CA SER A 218 2.50 -25.71 -10.63
C SER A 218 2.07 -26.17 -12.03
N ILE A 219 2.57 -25.49 -13.07
CA ILE A 219 2.36 -25.90 -14.46
C ILE A 219 3.31 -27.05 -14.76
N THR A 220 2.81 -28.29 -14.75
CA THR A 220 3.65 -29.49 -14.92
C THR A 220 4.26 -29.60 -16.33
N ASN A 221 3.62 -28.98 -17.32
CA ASN A 221 4.08 -28.89 -18.70
C ASN A 221 4.61 -27.48 -19.06
N GLU A 222 5.22 -26.74 -18.11
CA GLU A 222 5.74 -25.38 -18.32
C GLU A 222 6.75 -25.30 -19.49
N ASN A 223 7.65 -26.28 -19.58
CA ASN A 223 8.63 -26.36 -20.68
C ASN A 223 7.95 -26.55 -22.04
N PRO A 224 7.05 -27.54 -22.23
CA PRO A 224 6.21 -27.64 -23.43
C PRO A 224 5.42 -26.36 -23.75
N LEU A 225 4.80 -25.72 -22.74
CA LEU A 225 4.07 -24.46 -22.91
C LEU A 225 4.96 -23.35 -23.46
N ALA A 226 6.15 -23.16 -22.87
CA ALA A 226 7.12 -22.17 -23.32
C ALA A 226 7.58 -22.44 -24.76
N LYS A 227 7.90 -23.70 -25.09
CA LYS A 227 8.28 -24.10 -26.46
C LYS A 227 7.17 -23.86 -27.48
N LEU A 228 5.91 -24.15 -27.10
CA LEU A 228 4.76 -23.89 -27.96
C LEU A 228 4.60 -22.39 -28.23
N ALA A 229 4.65 -21.55 -27.20
CA ALA A 229 4.56 -20.10 -27.36
C ALA A 229 5.68 -19.53 -28.25
N GLN A 230 6.92 -20.04 -28.12
CA GLN A 230 8.02 -19.69 -29.02
C GLN A 230 7.72 -20.08 -30.47
N LYS A 231 7.20 -21.30 -30.70
CA LYS A 231 6.84 -21.80 -32.04
C LYS A 231 5.73 -20.97 -32.69
N VAL A 232 4.77 -20.48 -31.89
CA VAL A 232 3.69 -19.58 -32.35
C VAL A 232 4.23 -18.18 -32.71
N GLY A 233 5.43 -17.83 -32.26
CA GLY A 233 6.11 -16.58 -32.63
C GLY A 233 6.28 -15.58 -31.50
N PHE A 234 6.02 -15.97 -30.23
CA PHE A 234 6.28 -15.12 -29.08
C PHE A 234 7.75 -15.17 -28.64
N ASN A 235 8.24 -14.04 -28.12
CA ASN A 235 9.42 -14.02 -27.26
C ASN A 235 9.00 -14.43 -25.84
N VAL A 236 9.44 -15.60 -25.39
CA VAL A 236 9.01 -16.16 -24.10
C VAL A 236 10.03 -15.87 -23.01
N GLN A 237 9.57 -15.34 -21.88
CA GLN A 237 10.35 -15.22 -20.65
C GLN A 237 9.66 -15.99 -19.53
N VAL A 238 10.33 -16.99 -18.95
CA VAL A 238 9.85 -17.63 -17.72
C VAL A 238 10.36 -16.83 -16.53
N LEU A 239 9.45 -16.34 -15.70
CA LEU A 239 9.77 -15.55 -14.51
C LEU A 239 9.37 -16.34 -13.27
N LYS A 240 10.33 -16.54 -12.35
CA LYS A 240 10.12 -17.23 -11.09
C LYS A 240 10.41 -16.30 -9.91
N PRO A 241 9.45 -15.48 -9.46
CA PRO A 241 9.64 -14.60 -8.32
C PRO A 241 9.94 -15.41 -7.05
N LYS A 242 10.99 -15.03 -6.33
CA LYS A 242 11.28 -15.47 -4.96
C LYS A 242 10.82 -14.40 -3.97
N PRO A 243 10.58 -14.73 -2.68
CA PRO A 243 10.16 -13.74 -1.68
C PRO A 243 11.06 -12.50 -1.59
N ASN A 244 12.37 -12.68 -1.81
CA ASN A 244 13.38 -11.61 -1.78
C ASN A 244 13.74 -11.04 -3.17
N THR A 245 13.01 -11.40 -4.23
CA THR A 245 13.24 -10.79 -5.55
C THR A 245 12.81 -9.34 -5.52
N GLU A 246 13.70 -8.44 -5.95
CA GLU A 246 13.40 -7.02 -6.02
C GLU A 246 12.19 -6.74 -6.92
N LEU A 247 11.32 -5.85 -6.49
CA LEU A 247 10.10 -5.53 -7.22
C LEU A 247 10.40 -4.89 -8.58
N SER A 248 11.46 -4.09 -8.66
CA SER A 248 11.99 -3.50 -9.90
C SER A 248 12.37 -4.56 -10.95
N THR A 249 12.96 -5.68 -10.52
CA THR A 249 13.33 -6.80 -11.40
C THR A 249 12.08 -7.45 -11.99
N ILE A 250 11.06 -7.69 -11.16
CA ILE A 250 9.77 -8.23 -11.59
C ILE A 250 9.07 -7.25 -12.55
N TYR A 251 9.03 -5.96 -12.20
CA TYR A 251 8.45 -4.91 -13.04
C TYR A 251 9.14 -4.84 -14.40
N ASN A 252 10.47 -4.86 -14.48
CA ASN A 252 11.20 -4.81 -15.75
C ASN A 252 10.91 -6.02 -16.66
N ALA A 253 10.72 -7.20 -16.05
CA ALA A 253 10.36 -8.40 -16.79
C ALA A 253 8.92 -8.34 -17.35
N ILE A 254 7.98 -7.72 -16.62
CA ILE A 254 6.54 -7.74 -16.98
C ILE A 254 6.12 -6.51 -17.79
N SER A 255 6.66 -5.33 -17.51
CA SER A 255 6.22 -4.04 -18.10
C SER A 255 6.38 -3.92 -19.60
N THR A 256 7.21 -4.76 -20.20
CA THR A 256 7.43 -4.84 -21.65
C THR A 256 6.70 -6.01 -22.31
N SER A 257 5.95 -6.80 -21.54
CA SER A 257 5.24 -7.99 -22.02
C SER A 257 3.86 -7.65 -22.57
N ASP A 258 3.48 -8.34 -23.64
CA ASP A 258 2.16 -8.27 -24.28
C ASP A 258 1.18 -9.27 -23.66
N VAL A 259 1.70 -10.38 -23.13
CA VAL A 259 0.89 -11.42 -22.46
C VAL A 259 1.56 -11.84 -21.16
N MET A 260 0.78 -12.02 -20.09
CA MET A 260 1.21 -12.71 -18.87
C MET A 260 0.39 -13.97 -18.68
N ILE A 261 1.07 -15.10 -18.47
CA ILE A 261 0.44 -16.39 -18.17
C ILE A 261 0.84 -16.79 -16.76
N GLY A 262 -0.13 -17.21 -15.94
CA GLY A 262 0.16 -17.75 -14.61
C GLY A 262 -1.01 -18.52 -14.04
N VAL A 263 -0.74 -19.30 -13.00
CA VAL A 263 -1.78 -20.00 -12.25
C VAL A 263 -2.32 -19.06 -11.17
N HIS A 264 -3.63 -19.06 -10.97
CA HIS A 264 -4.31 -18.25 -9.96
C HIS A 264 -3.56 -18.26 -8.61
N GLY A 265 -3.42 -17.07 -8.01
CA GLY A 265 -2.77 -16.86 -6.73
C GLY A 265 -2.07 -15.52 -6.67
N ALA A 266 -1.47 -15.19 -5.51
CA ALA A 266 -0.93 -13.87 -5.21
C ALA A 266 0.04 -13.29 -6.24
N ALA A 267 0.83 -14.14 -6.91
CA ALA A 267 1.78 -13.69 -7.93
C ALA A 267 1.08 -13.10 -9.17
N MET A 268 -0.20 -13.39 -9.40
CA MET A 268 -0.98 -12.81 -10.49
C MET A 268 -1.16 -11.30 -10.31
N THR A 269 -1.13 -10.76 -9.10
CA THR A 269 -1.18 -9.31 -8.80
C THR A 269 -0.16 -8.48 -9.59
N HIS A 270 0.96 -9.09 -10.00
CA HIS A 270 1.93 -8.43 -10.87
C HIS A 270 1.39 -8.07 -12.26
N PHE A 271 0.16 -8.47 -12.62
CA PHE A 271 -0.53 -7.98 -13.82
C PHE A 271 -0.62 -6.44 -13.82
N LEU A 272 -0.65 -5.78 -12.65
CA LEU A 272 -0.60 -4.32 -12.52
C LEU A 272 0.65 -3.71 -13.19
N PHE A 273 1.68 -4.52 -13.44
CA PHE A 273 2.91 -4.10 -14.11
C PHE A 273 2.82 -4.17 -15.63
N LEU A 274 1.83 -4.85 -16.21
CA LEU A 274 1.61 -4.90 -17.65
C LEU A 274 1.18 -3.56 -18.23
N LYS A 275 1.65 -3.24 -19.43
CA LYS A 275 1.19 -2.06 -20.19
C LYS A 275 -0.30 -2.20 -20.57
N PRO A 276 -1.02 -1.08 -20.73
CA PRO A 276 -2.38 -1.12 -21.27
C PRO A 276 -2.40 -1.80 -22.65
N GLY A 277 -3.45 -2.59 -22.90
CA GLY A 277 -3.59 -3.40 -24.11
C GLY A 277 -2.90 -4.77 -24.08
N SER A 278 -2.22 -5.12 -22.98
CA SER A 278 -1.72 -6.48 -22.75
C SER A 278 -2.83 -7.44 -22.30
N SER A 279 -2.60 -8.75 -22.45
CA SER A 279 -3.52 -9.81 -22.01
C SER A 279 -2.99 -10.56 -20.79
N VAL A 280 -3.90 -10.95 -19.90
CA VAL A 280 -3.62 -11.84 -18.78
C VAL A 280 -4.32 -13.17 -19.05
N ILE A 281 -3.57 -14.27 -18.95
CA ILE A 281 -4.10 -15.64 -19.04
C ILE A 281 -3.92 -16.28 -17.67
N GLN A 282 -5.04 -16.48 -16.99
CA GLN A 282 -5.09 -17.13 -15.70
C GLN A 282 -5.47 -18.59 -15.87
N VAL A 283 -4.61 -19.50 -15.40
CA VAL A 283 -4.99 -20.90 -15.20
C VAL A 283 -5.70 -21.00 -13.87
N VAL A 284 -7.00 -21.30 -13.91
CA VAL A 284 -7.88 -21.41 -12.74
C VAL A 284 -7.84 -22.85 -12.19
N PRO A 285 -7.37 -23.08 -10.96
CA PRO A 285 -7.50 -24.37 -10.30
C PRO A 285 -8.97 -24.77 -10.10
N LEU A 286 -9.22 -26.09 -10.13
CA LEU A 286 -10.56 -26.63 -9.89
C LEU A 286 -11.17 -26.11 -8.58
N GLY A 287 -12.41 -25.63 -8.65
CA GLY A 287 -13.16 -25.12 -7.50
C GLY A 287 -12.75 -23.72 -7.03
N THR A 288 -11.98 -22.97 -7.83
CA THR A 288 -11.56 -21.60 -7.51
C THR A 288 -12.06 -20.56 -8.51
N ASP A 289 -13.08 -20.90 -9.30
CA ASP A 289 -13.67 -20.02 -10.31
C ASP A 289 -14.16 -18.70 -9.71
N TRP A 290 -14.87 -18.75 -8.58
CA TRP A 290 -15.34 -17.57 -7.86
C TRP A 290 -14.19 -16.66 -7.42
N ALA A 291 -13.07 -17.23 -6.96
CA ALA A 291 -11.91 -16.47 -6.50
C ALA A 291 -11.13 -15.87 -7.67
N ALA A 292 -11.05 -16.60 -8.79
CA ALA A 292 -10.46 -16.12 -10.02
C ALA A 292 -11.21 -14.90 -10.57
N GLU A 293 -12.54 -14.99 -10.66
CA GLU A 293 -13.42 -13.91 -11.11
C GLU A 293 -13.36 -12.71 -10.18
N THR A 294 -13.40 -12.93 -8.86
CA THR A 294 -13.40 -11.84 -7.86
C THR A 294 -12.08 -11.06 -7.84
N TYR A 295 -10.93 -11.75 -7.93
CA TYR A 295 -9.63 -11.11 -7.68
C TYR A 295 -8.93 -10.61 -8.95
N TYR A 296 -9.19 -11.23 -10.11
CA TYR A 296 -8.44 -10.93 -11.34
C TYR A 296 -9.30 -10.81 -12.61
N GLY A 297 -10.62 -11.07 -12.53
CA GLY A 297 -11.52 -11.06 -13.68
C GLY A 297 -11.52 -12.38 -14.45
#